data_AF-A0A0U2YMT8-F1
#
_entry.id   AF-A0A0U2YMT8-F1
#
_cell.length_a   1.000
_cell.length_b   1.000
_cell.length_c   1.000
_cell.angle_alpha   90.00
_cell.angle_beta   90.00
_cell.angle_gamma   90.00
#
_symmetry.space_group_name_H-M   'P 1'
#
loop_
_entity.id
_entity.type
_entity.pdbx_description
1 polymer ?
#
loop_
_entity_poly.entity_id
_entity_poly.type
_entity_poly.pdbx_seq_one_letter_code
_entity_poly.pdbx_strand_id
1 'polypeptide(L)'
;ESTGDKFVEHIFNDHGDIQFIAAGFVGDRALGEGLQDYRLTIDKPPGTQAQLTAKARKWVELLGAGYSASPECGCVLKLEGKFTYTNSVSGMGDTYKVTGNLLWKPEEDGKRSTPTFGDVKSVFFRPASGDITVNVKIRSAGLGGPATCEGEGERKFSVEQMTRSSLRLMVLEVAADGRYKVTLAIPDVPDPFPKWGFEATCRFPNKTVNVPQDVRHVGVVLGRQQGTVTDEGIRGRLPAPIRTGPREINGDWSFKSPQR
;
A
#
# COMPACT_ATOMS: atom_id res chain seq x y z
N GLU A 1 -9.77 -5.25 -24.32
CA GLU A 1 -10.67 -5.67 -25.41
C GLU A 1 -12.05 -6.04 -24.91
N SER A 2 -13.11 -5.42 -25.44
CA SER A 2 -14.47 -5.47 -24.84
C SER A 2 -15.17 -6.82 -24.91
N THR A 3 -14.74 -7.72 -25.81
CA THR A 3 -15.29 -9.07 -25.98
C THR A 3 -14.15 -10.06 -26.24
N GLY A 4 -14.43 -11.36 -26.07
CA GLY A 4 -13.42 -12.40 -26.24
C GLY A 4 -12.94 -12.45 -27.69
N ASP A 5 -13.86 -12.23 -28.62
CA ASP A 5 -13.55 -12.10 -30.04
C ASP A 5 -12.62 -10.91 -30.32
N LYS A 6 -12.88 -9.74 -29.71
CA LYS A 6 -11.98 -8.58 -29.85
C LYS A 6 -10.61 -8.81 -29.21
N PHE A 7 -10.53 -9.60 -28.14
CA PHE A 7 -9.25 -10.00 -27.57
C PHE A 7 -8.45 -10.90 -28.50
N VAL A 8 -9.10 -11.92 -29.07
CA VAL A 8 -8.49 -12.79 -30.06
C VAL A 8 -8.08 -11.99 -31.29
N GLU A 9 -8.91 -11.05 -31.72
CA GLU A 9 -8.64 -10.13 -32.82
C GLU A 9 -7.42 -9.27 -32.52
N HIS A 10 -7.36 -8.59 -31.38
CA HIS A 10 -6.18 -7.80 -30.97
C HIS A 10 -4.89 -8.63 -30.96
N ILE A 11 -4.93 -9.87 -30.46
CA ILE A 11 -3.76 -10.77 -30.50
C ILE A 11 -3.36 -11.14 -31.95
N PHE A 12 -4.34 -11.23 -32.84
CA PHE A 12 -4.15 -11.65 -34.22
C PHE A 12 -3.72 -10.50 -35.16
N ASN A 13 -4.35 -9.33 -35.08
CA ASN A 13 -4.15 -8.24 -36.03
C ASN A 13 -3.93 -6.87 -35.39
N ASP A 14 -3.95 -6.77 -34.05
CA ASP A 14 -3.75 -5.53 -33.30
C ASP A 14 -4.58 -4.34 -33.83
N HIS A 15 -5.88 -4.60 -34.08
CA HIS A 15 -6.86 -3.65 -34.63
C HIS A 15 -6.56 -3.12 -36.04
N GLY A 16 -5.52 -3.63 -36.70
CA GLY A 16 -5.13 -3.24 -38.07
C GLY A 16 -4.20 -2.02 -38.16
N ASP A 17 -3.84 -1.41 -37.03
CA ASP A 17 -3.01 -0.19 -37.02
C ASP A 17 -1.51 -0.53 -37.05
N ILE A 18 -1.02 -1.17 -35.99
CA ILE A 18 0.38 -1.53 -35.82
C ILE A 18 0.41 -2.98 -35.38
N GLN A 19 0.92 -3.89 -36.20
CA GLN A 19 0.94 -5.32 -35.85
C GLN A 19 2.04 -5.63 -34.83
N PHE A 20 2.00 -5.07 -33.61
CA PHE A 20 3.06 -5.22 -32.60
C PHE A 20 3.38 -6.70 -32.32
N ILE A 21 2.35 -7.53 -32.27
CA ILE A 21 2.49 -8.95 -31.99
C ILE A 21 3.10 -9.68 -33.19
N ALA A 22 2.64 -9.41 -34.42
CA ALA A 22 3.22 -10.01 -35.62
C ALA A 22 4.68 -9.58 -35.82
N ALA A 23 4.95 -8.28 -35.63
CA ALA A 23 6.29 -7.70 -35.61
C ALA A 23 7.18 -8.48 -34.65
N GLY A 24 6.71 -8.73 -33.42
CA GLY A 24 7.46 -9.48 -32.40
C GLY A 24 7.95 -10.85 -32.88
N PHE A 25 7.13 -11.59 -33.65
CA PHE A 25 7.49 -12.90 -34.17
C PHE A 25 8.45 -12.86 -35.38
N VAL A 26 8.52 -11.73 -36.08
CA VAL A 26 9.55 -11.52 -37.12
C VAL A 26 10.83 -10.87 -36.57
N GLY A 27 10.85 -10.54 -35.28
CA GLY A 27 11.99 -9.89 -34.61
C GLY A 27 11.97 -8.37 -34.72
N ASP A 28 10.84 -7.80 -35.13
CA ASP A 28 10.56 -6.36 -35.15
C ASP A 28 9.70 -6.01 -33.91
N ARG A 29 9.74 -4.76 -33.44
CA ARG A 29 8.82 -4.30 -32.38
C ARG A 29 7.83 -3.27 -32.91
N ALA A 30 7.87 -2.95 -34.20
CA ALA A 30 7.07 -1.89 -34.81
C ALA A 30 7.21 -0.55 -34.06
N LEU A 31 8.38 -0.31 -33.44
CA LEU A 31 8.71 0.89 -32.67
C LEU A 31 9.39 1.99 -33.54
N GLY A 32 9.43 1.79 -34.86
CA GLY A 32 10.05 2.71 -35.81
C GLY A 32 11.58 2.60 -35.90
N GLU A 33 12.20 3.54 -36.63
CA GLU A 33 13.65 3.55 -36.94
C GLU A 33 14.54 3.64 -35.69
N GLY A 34 14.01 4.11 -34.55
CA GLY A 34 14.78 4.38 -33.35
C GLY A 34 15.41 3.17 -32.65
N LEU A 35 15.05 1.93 -32.99
CA LEU A 35 15.70 0.73 -32.44
C LEU A 35 16.95 0.30 -33.20
N GLN A 36 17.12 0.70 -34.47
CA GLN A 36 18.27 0.31 -35.27
C GLN A 36 19.58 0.88 -34.69
N ASP A 37 19.51 2.07 -34.10
CA ASP A 37 20.63 2.75 -33.46
C ASP A 37 21.18 1.99 -32.23
N TYR A 38 20.34 1.17 -31.58
CA TYR A 38 20.70 0.48 -30.34
C TYR A 38 21.19 -0.96 -30.54
N ARG A 39 21.22 -1.47 -31.79
CA ARG A 39 21.67 -2.84 -32.14
C ARG A 39 21.14 -3.93 -31.20
N LEU A 40 19.90 -3.79 -30.72
CA LEU A 40 19.29 -4.74 -29.81
C LEU A 40 18.85 -5.97 -30.59
N THR A 41 19.55 -7.09 -30.41
CA THR A 41 19.08 -8.39 -30.88
C THR A 41 18.05 -8.90 -29.86
N ILE A 42 16.77 -8.85 -30.23
CA ILE A 42 15.69 -9.35 -29.38
C ILE A 42 15.29 -10.73 -29.90
N ASP A 43 15.37 -11.74 -29.03
CA ASP A 43 14.97 -13.09 -29.39
C ASP A 43 13.48 -13.13 -29.73
N LYS A 44 13.17 -13.82 -30.83
CA LYS A 44 11.79 -14.07 -31.24
C LYS A 44 11.08 -14.84 -30.12
N PRO A 45 9.83 -14.48 -29.79
CA PRO A 45 9.05 -15.26 -28.86
C PRO A 45 8.96 -16.72 -29.33
N PRO A 46 8.99 -17.71 -28.43
CA PRO A 46 8.88 -19.11 -28.81
C PRO A 46 7.51 -19.38 -29.45
N GLY A 47 7.53 -20.13 -30.55
CA GLY A 47 6.33 -20.53 -31.28
C GLY A 47 5.95 -19.56 -32.41
N THR A 48 4.68 -19.56 -32.79
CA THR A 48 4.14 -18.71 -33.86
C THR A 48 2.98 -17.85 -33.40
N GLN A 49 2.70 -16.76 -34.11
CA GLN A 49 1.51 -15.94 -33.87
C GLN A 49 0.21 -16.75 -33.96
N ALA A 50 0.14 -17.72 -34.88
CA ALA A 50 -0.99 -18.62 -34.99
C ALA A 50 -1.16 -19.48 -33.72
N GLN A 51 -0.07 -19.98 -33.14
CA GLN A 51 -0.11 -20.72 -31.87
C GLN A 51 -0.55 -19.82 -30.69
N LEU A 52 -0.10 -18.56 -30.66
CA LEU A 52 -0.54 -17.60 -29.65
C LEU A 52 -2.04 -17.28 -29.79
N THR A 53 -2.51 -17.07 -31.03
CA THR A 53 -3.92 -16.83 -31.34
C THR A 53 -4.79 -18.03 -30.96
N ALA A 54 -4.32 -19.25 -31.23
CA ALA A 54 -5.01 -20.48 -30.83
C ALA A 54 -5.10 -20.61 -29.29
N LYS A 55 -4.04 -20.25 -28.56
CA LYS A 55 -4.08 -20.19 -27.09
C LYS A 55 -5.07 -19.14 -26.58
N ALA A 56 -5.11 -17.96 -27.19
CA ALA A 56 -6.06 -16.91 -26.85
C ALA A 56 -7.52 -17.35 -27.06
N ARG A 57 -7.81 -18.00 -28.20
CA ARG A 57 -9.14 -18.59 -28.47
C ARG A 57 -9.53 -19.62 -27.44
N LYS A 58 -8.65 -20.59 -27.16
CA LYS A 58 -8.89 -21.60 -26.13
C LYS A 58 -9.12 -20.99 -24.75
N TRP A 59 -8.41 -19.91 -24.42
CA TRP A 59 -8.60 -19.20 -23.16
C TRP A 59 -9.97 -18.50 -23.08
N VAL A 60 -10.41 -17.84 -24.16
CA VAL A 60 -11.76 -17.27 -24.27
C VAL A 60 -12.84 -18.35 -24.17
N GLU A 61 -12.66 -19.49 -24.85
CA GLU A 61 -13.58 -20.63 -24.77
C GLU A 61 -13.72 -21.17 -23.35
N LEU A 62 -12.61 -21.26 -22.61
CA LEU A 62 -12.61 -21.70 -21.21
C LEU A 62 -13.33 -20.71 -20.27
N LEU A 63 -13.34 -19.42 -20.60
CA LEU A 63 -14.05 -18.39 -19.84
C LEU A 63 -15.55 -18.32 -20.18
N GLY A 64 -15.96 -18.83 -21.34
CA GLY A 64 -17.36 -18.86 -21.79
C GLY A 64 -17.98 -17.46 -21.95
N ALA A 65 -19.31 -17.37 -21.78
CA ALA A 65 -20.07 -16.12 -21.88
C ALA A 65 -19.72 -15.07 -20.80
N GLY A 66 -18.83 -15.40 -19.86
CA GLY A 66 -18.33 -14.50 -18.82
C GLY A 66 -17.22 -13.56 -19.26
N TYR A 67 -16.75 -13.64 -20.52
CA TYR A 67 -15.81 -12.66 -21.03
C TYR A 67 -16.50 -11.30 -21.20
N SER A 68 -16.24 -10.40 -20.26
CA SER A 68 -16.43 -8.96 -20.42
C SER A 68 -15.07 -8.31 -20.20
N ALA A 69 -14.69 -7.31 -21.02
CA ALA A 69 -13.68 -6.38 -20.52
C ALA A 69 -14.24 -5.79 -19.23
N SER A 70 -13.64 -6.14 -18.11
CA SER A 70 -13.75 -5.27 -16.96
C SER A 70 -13.31 -3.87 -17.42
N PRO A 71 -14.03 -2.79 -17.08
CA PRO A 71 -13.52 -1.42 -17.19
C PRO A 71 -12.12 -1.27 -16.54
N GLU A 72 -11.75 -2.22 -15.69
CA GLU A 72 -10.46 -2.38 -15.01
C GLU A 72 -9.45 -3.29 -15.75
N CYS A 73 -9.70 -3.67 -17.01
CA CYS A 73 -8.78 -4.51 -17.80
C CYS A 73 -7.50 -3.75 -18.23
N GLY A 74 -7.41 -2.45 -17.94
CA GLY A 74 -6.12 -1.80 -17.73
C GLY A 74 -5.63 -2.18 -16.34
N CYS A 75 -4.58 -3.01 -16.27
CA CYS A 75 -3.94 -3.49 -15.04
C CYS A 75 -3.64 -2.36 -14.03
N VAL A 76 -4.64 -1.93 -13.24
CA VAL A 76 -4.40 -1.06 -12.09
C VAL A 76 -3.76 -1.95 -11.03
N LEU A 77 -2.43 -1.90 -10.97
CA LEU A 77 -1.63 -2.61 -9.99
C LEU A 77 -2.05 -2.13 -8.60
N LYS A 78 -2.88 -2.91 -7.92
CA LYS A 78 -3.31 -2.66 -6.54
C LYS A 78 -2.40 -3.44 -5.60
N LEU A 79 -2.10 -2.89 -4.43
CA LEU A 79 -1.37 -3.59 -3.37
C LEU A 79 -2.18 -3.54 -2.08
N GLU A 80 -2.28 -4.67 -1.39
CA GLU A 80 -2.77 -4.70 -0.02
C GLU A 80 -1.61 -4.40 0.93
N GLY A 81 -1.69 -3.27 1.62
CA GLY A 81 -0.71 -2.84 2.61
C GLY A 81 -1.27 -2.99 4.02
N LYS A 82 -0.53 -3.68 4.89
CA LYS A 82 -0.84 -3.82 6.32
C LYS A 82 0.26 -3.24 7.16
N PHE A 83 -0.08 -2.58 8.26
CA PHE A 83 0.90 -2.15 9.25
C PHE A 83 0.36 -2.24 10.68
N THR A 84 1.27 -2.40 11.63
CA THR A 84 1.05 -2.26 13.06
C THR A 84 2.09 -1.29 13.62
N TYR A 85 1.62 -0.32 14.40
CA TYR A 85 2.44 0.61 15.16
C TYR A 85 2.02 0.54 16.62
N THR A 86 2.98 0.40 17.53
CA THR A 86 2.73 0.37 18.97
C THR A 86 3.63 1.41 19.63
N ASN A 87 3.06 2.29 20.43
CA ASN A 87 3.77 3.24 21.28
C ASN A 87 3.34 3.01 22.73
N SER A 88 4.27 2.58 23.58
CA SER A 88 4.03 2.33 24.99
C SER A 88 4.84 3.27 25.86
N VAL A 89 4.28 3.66 27.01
CA VAL A 89 4.96 4.49 28.01
C VAL A 89 5.37 3.61 29.19
N SER A 90 6.68 3.48 29.39
CA SER A 90 7.24 2.75 30.54
C SER A 90 6.80 3.37 31.86
N GLY A 91 6.49 2.53 32.85
CA GLY A 91 6.10 2.94 34.20
C GLY A 91 4.65 3.39 34.37
N MET A 92 3.94 3.76 33.30
CA MET A 92 2.50 4.10 33.36
C MET A 92 1.66 2.89 32.90
N GLY A 93 2.05 2.24 31.79
CA GLY A 93 1.27 1.15 31.20
C GLY A 93 0.33 1.62 30.08
N ASP A 94 0.38 2.91 29.76
CA ASP A 94 -0.28 3.49 28.60
C ASP A 94 0.28 2.89 27.31
N THR A 95 -0.61 2.46 26.43
CA THR A 95 -0.28 1.86 25.14
C THR A 95 -1.20 2.41 24.06
N TYR A 96 -0.61 2.88 22.97
CA TYR A 96 -1.29 3.24 21.74
C TYR A 96 -0.93 2.22 20.68
N LYS A 97 -1.93 1.51 20.16
CA LYS A 97 -1.77 0.58 19.04
C LYS A 97 -2.55 1.09 17.84
N VAL A 98 -1.87 1.31 16.73
CA VAL A 98 -2.46 1.72 15.47
C VAL A 98 -2.24 0.64 14.44
N THR A 99 -3.30 0.13 13.84
CA THR A 99 -3.23 -0.86 12.76
C THR A 99 -3.86 -0.29 11.50
N GLY A 100 -3.30 -0.62 10.34
CA GLY A 100 -3.88 -0.27 9.04
C GLY A 100 -4.03 -1.50 8.16
N ASN A 101 -5.18 -1.59 7.49
CA ASN A 101 -5.44 -2.55 6.41
C ASN A 101 -5.92 -1.76 5.19
N LEU A 102 -5.01 -1.49 4.27
CA LEU A 102 -5.17 -0.46 3.25
C LEU A 102 -5.02 -1.05 1.86
N LEU A 103 -5.82 -0.56 0.92
CA LEU A 103 -5.62 -0.78 -0.50
C LEU A 103 -4.82 0.38 -1.07
N TRP A 104 -3.72 0.06 -1.73
CA TRP A 104 -2.82 1.02 -2.34
C TRP A 104 -2.98 0.99 -3.85
N LYS A 105 -3.02 2.17 -4.47
CA LYS A 105 -3.13 2.34 -5.92
C LYS A 105 -1.94 3.13 -6.45
N PRO A 106 -1.58 2.94 -7.73
CA PRO A 106 -0.57 3.76 -8.37
C PRO A 106 -1.00 5.22 -8.34
N GLU A 107 -0.06 6.11 -8.05
CA GLU A 107 -0.25 7.54 -8.19
C GLU A 107 -0.32 7.84 -9.70
N GLU A 108 -1.34 8.57 -10.16
CA GLU A 108 -1.45 8.94 -11.57
C GLU A 108 -0.20 9.73 -12.00
N ASP A 109 0.44 9.29 -13.07
CA ASP A 109 1.67 9.87 -13.61
C ASP A 109 1.51 11.40 -13.76
N GLY A 110 2.39 12.18 -13.10
CA GLY A 110 2.50 13.63 -13.37
C GLY A 110 2.66 14.56 -12.17
N LYS A 111 2.59 14.10 -10.91
CA LYS A 111 2.69 15.01 -9.74
C LYS A 111 3.91 14.83 -8.84
N ARG A 112 4.79 13.86 -9.12
CA ARG A 112 6.00 13.65 -8.34
C ARG A 112 7.28 13.97 -9.10
N SER A 113 8.19 14.61 -8.37
CA SER A 113 9.60 14.76 -8.72
C SER A 113 10.24 13.40 -9.00
N THR A 114 11.23 13.42 -9.88
CA THR A 114 12.13 12.35 -10.33
C THR A 114 12.21 11.12 -9.40
N PRO A 115 12.12 9.88 -9.94
CA PRO A 115 12.35 8.65 -9.19
C PRO A 115 13.56 8.76 -8.27
N THR A 116 13.43 8.31 -7.02
CA THR A 116 14.55 8.39 -6.07
C THR A 116 15.60 7.33 -6.36
N PHE A 117 15.29 6.39 -7.23
CA PHE A 117 16.24 5.44 -7.80
C PHE A 117 16.99 5.99 -9.01
N GLY A 118 16.76 7.24 -9.42
CA GLY A 118 17.53 7.92 -10.45
C GLY A 118 17.31 7.34 -11.85
N ASP A 119 18.04 6.27 -12.17
CA ASP A 119 18.15 5.66 -13.49
C ASP A 119 17.03 4.66 -13.82
N VAL A 120 16.28 4.21 -12.82
CA VAL A 120 15.26 3.18 -13.00
C VAL A 120 13.84 3.75 -12.89
N LYS A 121 13.03 3.45 -13.92
CA LYS A 121 11.59 3.76 -13.92
C LYS A 121 10.95 3.17 -12.66
N SER A 122 10.20 4.01 -11.95
CA SER A 122 9.56 3.63 -10.68
C SER A 122 8.07 3.94 -10.72
N VAL A 123 7.29 3.14 -10.01
CA VAL A 123 5.86 3.34 -9.77
C VAL A 123 5.68 3.74 -8.31
N PHE A 124 4.90 4.79 -8.08
CA PHE A 124 4.57 5.25 -6.75
C PHE A 124 3.17 4.78 -6.38
N PHE A 125 2.99 4.32 -5.15
CA PHE A 125 1.71 3.89 -4.60
C PHE A 125 1.32 4.73 -3.40
N ARG A 126 0.01 4.96 -3.27
CA ARG A 126 -0.62 5.68 -2.15
C ARG A 126 -1.80 4.89 -1.60
N PRO A 127 -2.13 5.02 -0.31
CA PRO A 127 -3.40 4.52 0.22
C PRO A 127 -4.57 5.16 -0.54
N ALA A 128 -5.48 4.33 -1.02
CA ALA A 128 -6.67 4.77 -1.74
C ALA A 128 -7.96 4.46 -0.97
N SER A 129 -7.96 3.36 -0.21
CA SER A 129 -9.11 2.93 0.60
C SER A 129 -8.66 2.01 1.73
N GLY A 130 -9.61 1.64 2.59
CA GLY A 130 -9.40 0.75 3.73
C GLY A 130 -9.43 1.50 5.05
N ASP A 131 -8.99 0.85 6.10
CA ASP A 131 -9.23 1.32 7.46
C ASP A 131 -7.94 1.41 8.28
N ILE A 132 -7.91 2.42 9.14
CA ILE A 132 -6.94 2.56 10.22
C ILE A 132 -7.68 2.48 11.55
N THR A 133 -7.31 1.51 12.39
CA THR A 133 -7.85 1.33 13.73
C THR A 133 -6.85 1.87 14.76
N VAL A 134 -7.34 2.70 15.68
CA VAL A 134 -6.59 3.20 16.83
C VAL A 134 -7.18 2.58 18.08
N ASN A 135 -6.39 1.76 18.77
CA ASN A 135 -6.68 1.24 20.10
C ASN A 135 -5.80 1.95 21.12
N VAL A 136 -6.41 2.46 22.18
CA VAL A 136 -5.74 3.16 23.27
C VAL A 136 -6.07 2.44 24.56
N LYS A 137 -5.05 2.06 25.30
CA LYS A 137 -5.16 1.55 26.66
C LYS A 137 -4.44 2.50 27.58
N ILE A 138 -5.15 3.04 28.57
CA ILE A 138 -4.59 3.90 29.60
C ILE A 138 -4.54 3.11 30.89
N ARG A 139 -3.39 3.17 31.55
CA ARG A 139 -3.21 2.74 32.92
C ARG A 139 -2.35 3.78 33.59
N SER A 140 -2.87 4.42 34.62
CA SER A 140 -2.10 5.40 35.38
C SER A 140 -2.26 5.12 36.86
N ALA A 141 -1.13 4.96 37.55
CA ALA A 141 -1.07 5.10 38.99
C ALA A 141 -0.87 6.59 39.28
N GLY A 142 -1.74 7.18 40.09
CA GLY A 142 -1.61 8.59 40.47
C GLY A 142 -0.22 8.87 41.07
N LEU A 143 0.36 10.03 40.74
CA LEU A 143 1.73 10.45 41.07
C LEU A 143 2.05 10.60 42.58
N GLY A 144 1.28 9.99 43.48
CA GLY A 144 1.50 10.07 44.92
C GLY A 144 0.40 9.49 45.81
N GLY A 145 -0.44 8.57 45.30
CA GLY A 145 -1.52 7.98 46.10
C GLY A 145 -2.10 6.70 45.49
N PRO A 146 -3.03 6.02 46.18
CA PRO A 146 -3.63 4.76 45.73
C PRO A 146 -4.63 4.93 44.56
N ALA A 147 -4.73 6.13 43.99
CA ALA A 147 -5.66 6.38 42.91
C ALA A 147 -5.16 5.71 41.63
N THR A 148 -6.03 4.95 40.96
CA THR A 148 -5.72 4.29 39.69
C THR A 148 -6.76 4.64 38.65
N CYS A 149 -6.32 5.01 37.45
CA CYS A 149 -7.20 5.23 36.30
C CYS A 149 -6.89 4.16 35.25
N GLU A 150 -7.93 3.49 34.79
CA GLU A 150 -7.85 2.46 33.76
C GLU A 150 -8.96 2.68 32.73
N GLY A 151 -8.62 2.55 31.46
CA GLY A 151 -9.61 2.64 30.39
C GLY A 151 -9.04 2.11 29.08
N GLU A 152 -9.94 1.65 28.22
CA GLU A 152 -9.60 1.22 26.87
C GLU A 152 -10.64 1.79 25.91
N GLY A 153 -10.16 2.25 24.77
CA GLY A 153 -11.01 2.68 23.68
C GLY A 153 -10.48 2.17 22.35
N GLU A 154 -11.38 1.99 21.41
CA GLU A 154 -11.05 1.70 20.01
C GLU A 154 -11.85 2.60 19.08
N ARG A 155 -11.20 3.11 18.03
CA ARG A 155 -11.88 3.78 16.93
C ARG A 155 -11.26 3.45 15.58
N LYS A 156 -12.12 3.20 14.61
CA LYS A 156 -11.76 2.96 13.21
C LYS A 156 -11.98 4.23 12.38
N PHE A 157 -11.06 4.50 11.46
CA PHE A 157 -11.09 5.61 10.52
C PHE A 157 -10.92 5.08 9.10
N SER A 158 -11.86 5.43 8.21
CA SER A 158 -11.75 5.11 6.78
C SER A 158 -10.76 6.06 6.12
N VAL A 159 -9.84 5.52 5.33
CA VAL A 159 -8.84 6.30 4.57
C VAL A 159 -9.50 7.30 3.63
N GLU A 160 -10.64 6.95 3.08
CA GLU A 160 -11.44 7.78 2.18
C GLU A 160 -11.96 9.06 2.85
N GLN A 161 -12.12 9.03 4.17
CA GLN A 161 -12.57 10.17 4.98
C GLN A 161 -11.39 11.00 5.54
N MET A 162 -10.16 10.49 5.42
CA MET A 162 -8.97 11.20 5.88
C MET A 162 -8.55 12.26 4.87
N THR A 163 -7.96 13.36 5.37
CA THR A 163 -7.41 14.38 4.48
C THR A 163 -6.19 13.84 3.74
N ARG A 164 -6.01 14.24 2.49
CA ARG A 164 -4.80 13.89 1.70
C ARG A 164 -3.52 14.35 2.40
N SER A 165 -3.59 15.44 3.15
CA SER A 165 -2.45 15.99 3.91
C SER A 165 -2.01 15.09 5.06
N SER A 166 -2.93 14.41 5.77
CA SER A 166 -2.59 13.45 6.83
C SER A 166 -1.86 12.22 6.29
N LEU A 167 -2.21 11.75 5.08
CA LEU A 167 -1.61 10.56 4.47
C LEU A 167 -0.40 10.88 3.56
N ARG A 168 0.05 12.14 3.51
CA ARG A 168 1.08 12.59 2.56
C ARG A 168 2.43 11.89 2.70
N LEU A 169 2.73 11.33 3.87
CA LEU A 169 3.97 10.58 4.14
C LEU A 169 3.79 9.06 4.02
N MET A 170 2.59 8.58 3.64
CA MET A 170 2.36 7.18 3.31
C MET A 170 2.60 6.96 1.82
N VAL A 171 3.72 6.30 1.52
CA VAL A 171 4.26 6.18 0.17
C VAL A 171 4.99 4.86 0.02
N LEU A 172 4.75 4.16 -1.07
CA LEU A 172 5.61 3.08 -1.53
C LEU A 172 6.08 3.40 -2.95
N GLU A 173 7.39 3.44 -3.18
CA GLU A 173 8.03 3.52 -4.49
C GLU A 173 8.58 2.13 -4.82
N VAL A 174 8.24 1.59 -5.98
CA VAL A 174 8.75 0.32 -6.50
C VAL A 174 9.40 0.58 -7.86
N ALA A 175 10.70 0.33 -7.96
CA ALA A 175 11.46 0.41 -9.20
C ALA A 175 11.21 -0.83 -10.07
N ALA A 176 11.36 -0.68 -11.38
CA ALA A 176 11.16 -1.75 -12.36
C ALA A 176 12.11 -2.95 -12.17
N ASP A 177 13.24 -2.76 -11.48
CA ASP A 177 14.21 -3.80 -11.12
C ASP A 177 13.89 -4.50 -9.78
N GLY A 178 12.76 -4.17 -9.16
CA GLY A 178 12.30 -4.77 -7.90
C GLY A 178 12.86 -4.10 -6.64
N ARG A 179 13.67 -3.04 -6.73
CA ARG A 179 14.01 -2.23 -5.56
C ARG A 179 12.79 -1.46 -5.06
N TYR A 180 12.68 -1.26 -3.75
CA TYR A 180 11.60 -0.47 -3.17
C TYR A 180 12.10 0.52 -2.12
N LYS A 181 11.33 1.61 -1.95
CA LYS A 181 11.44 2.55 -0.84
C LYS A 181 10.04 2.81 -0.30
N VAL A 182 9.86 2.59 0.99
CA VAL A 182 8.59 2.86 1.67
C VAL A 182 8.78 3.93 2.73
N THR A 183 7.81 4.83 2.84
CA THR A 183 7.64 5.73 3.99
C THR A 183 6.27 5.48 4.57
N LEU A 184 6.23 5.19 5.88
CA LEU A 184 4.99 4.94 6.62
C LEU A 184 4.95 5.87 7.82
N ALA A 185 4.33 7.03 7.62
CA ALA A 185 4.11 7.98 8.69
C ALA A 185 2.78 8.71 8.52
N ILE A 186 2.15 9.01 9.65
CA ILE A 186 1.01 9.93 9.76
C ILE A 186 1.44 10.98 10.78
N PRO A 187 1.74 12.21 10.33
CA PRO A 187 2.27 13.24 11.20
C PRO A 187 1.17 13.72 12.14
N ASP A 188 1.60 14.12 13.32
CA ASP A 188 0.67 14.59 14.33
C ASP A 188 0.30 16.07 14.18
N VAL A 189 1.12 16.83 13.43
CA VAL A 189 0.90 18.23 13.10
C VAL A 189 1.38 18.51 11.67
N PRO A 190 0.76 19.43 10.92
CA PRO A 190 -0.44 20.21 11.28
C PRO A 190 -1.76 19.47 11.04
N ASP A 191 -1.73 18.24 10.49
CA ASP A 191 -2.92 17.48 10.08
C ASP A 191 -3.09 16.19 10.95
N PRO A 192 -3.42 16.32 12.25
CA PRO A 192 -3.53 15.18 13.15
C PRO A 192 -4.64 14.21 12.73
N PHE A 193 -4.60 13.00 13.28
CA PHE A 193 -5.76 12.12 13.29
C PHE A 193 -7.00 12.83 13.85
N PRO A 194 -8.21 12.46 13.39
CA PRO A 194 -9.43 12.99 13.97
C PRO A 194 -9.50 12.69 15.47
N LYS A 195 -9.88 13.71 16.24
CA LYS A 195 -10.06 13.59 17.69
C LYS A 195 -11.26 12.72 18.02
N TRP A 196 -11.17 11.98 19.11
CA TRP A 196 -12.27 11.20 19.67
C TRP A 196 -12.06 11.00 21.16
N GLY A 197 -13.04 10.41 21.85
CA GLY A 197 -12.90 10.13 23.26
C GLY A 197 -13.57 8.83 23.69
N PHE A 198 -13.23 8.39 24.89
CA PHE A 198 -13.77 7.23 25.58
C PHE A 198 -13.80 7.50 27.09
N GLU A 199 -14.52 6.67 27.86
CA GLU A 199 -14.57 6.81 29.31
C GLU A 199 -13.50 5.95 29.98
N ALA A 200 -12.72 6.55 30.90
CA ALA A 200 -11.83 5.82 31.79
C ALA A 200 -12.42 5.73 33.19
N THR A 201 -12.26 4.59 33.85
CA THR A 201 -12.67 4.40 35.24
C THR A 201 -11.50 4.76 36.15
N CYS A 202 -11.69 5.78 36.99
CA CYS A 202 -10.75 6.17 38.03
C CYS A 202 -11.26 5.75 39.41
N ARG A 203 -10.44 4.99 40.14
CA ARG A 203 -10.70 4.53 41.51
C ARG A 203 -9.84 5.33 42.47
N PHE A 204 -10.49 6.02 43.40
CA PHE A 204 -9.91 6.73 44.53
C PHE A 204 -10.26 5.97 45.83
N PRO A 205 -9.59 6.21 46.97
CA PRO A 205 -9.86 5.48 48.22
C PRO A 205 -11.34 5.33 48.59
N ASN A 206 -12.13 6.37 48.37
CA ASN A 206 -13.53 6.43 48.81
C ASN A 206 -14.53 6.63 47.65
N LYS A 207 -14.07 6.58 46.40
CA LYS A 207 -14.94 6.91 45.25
C LYS A 207 -14.43 6.29 43.96
N THR A 208 -15.36 5.80 43.13
CA THR A 208 -15.11 5.48 41.73
C THR A 208 -15.82 6.51 40.85
N VAL A 209 -15.13 7.03 39.84
CA VAL A 209 -15.69 7.97 38.87
C VAL A 209 -15.28 7.57 37.46
N ASN A 210 -16.18 7.80 36.50
CA ASN A 210 -15.85 7.74 35.09
C ASN A 210 -15.40 9.13 34.65
N VAL A 211 -14.28 9.19 33.94
CA VAL A 211 -13.67 10.43 33.47
C VAL A 211 -13.53 10.32 31.95
N PRO A 212 -14.11 11.26 31.18
CA PRO A 212 -13.93 11.28 29.74
C PRO A 212 -12.45 11.51 29.42
N GLN A 213 -11.92 10.69 28.52
CA GLN A 213 -10.58 10.79 27.99
C GLN A 213 -10.64 11.22 26.54
N ASP A 214 -9.93 12.30 26.22
CA ASP A 214 -9.76 12.75 24.84
C ASP A 214 -8.52 12.11 24.23
N VAL A 215 -8.72 11.34 23.17
CA VAL A 215 -7.64 10.85 22.32
C VAL A 215 -7.32 11.91 21.28
N ARG A 216 -6.14 12.50 21.44
CA ARG A 216 -5.54 13.47 20.54
C ARG A 216 -4.12 12.99 20.24
N HIS A 217 -3.50 13.61 19.25
CA HIS A 217 -2.08 13.48 19.03
C HIS A 217 -1.58 12.07 18.63
N VAL A 218 -2.38 11.34 17.84
CA VAL A 218 -2.08 9.96 17.42
C VAL A 218 -1.15 9.98 16.20
N GLY A 219 0.14 10.21 16.40
CA GLY A 219 1.13 10.07 15.33
C GLY A 219 1.47 8.60 15.02
N VAL A 220 1.71 8.26 13.76
CA VAL A 220 2.33 7.00 13.33
C VAL A 220 3.69 7.30 12.74
N VAL A 221 4.75 6.65 13.23
CA VAL A 221 6.11 6.82 12.69
C VAL A 221 6.81 5.46 12.61
N LEU A 222 6.70 4.80 11.45
CA LEU A 222 7.46 3.59 11.12
C LEU A 222 8.70 3.89 10.26
N GLY A 223 8.85 5.15 9.87
CA GLY A 223 10.04 5.68 9.20
C GLY A 223 10.13 5.37 7.71
N ARG A 224 11.33 5.56 7.16
CA ARG A 224 11.69 5.23 5.78
C ARG A 224 12.48 3.93 5.77
N GLN A 225 12.08 3.00 4.92
CA GLN A 225 12.77 1.72 4.73
C GLN A 225 12.95 1.43 3.24
N GLN A 226 13.94 0.63 2.90
CA GLN A 226 14.24 0.26 1.52
C GLN A 226 14.76 -1.17 1.45
N GLY A 227 14.60 -1.80 0.29
CA GLY A 227 15.06 -3.16 0.05
C GLY A 227 14.71 -3.64 -1.36
N THR A 228 14.60 -4.95 -1.52
CA THR A 228 14.19 -5.61 -2.77
C THR A 228 12.94 -6.44 -2.53
N VAL A 229 12.01 -6.43 -3.49
CA VAL A 229 10.79 -7.26 -3.47
C VAL A 229 11.20 -8.74 -3.48
N THR A 230 10.55 -9.56 -2.66
CA THR A 230 10.74 -11.02 -2.66
C THR A 230 9.48 -11.75 -3.09
N ASP A 231 9.55 -13.06 -3.26
CA ASP A 231 8.38 -13.90 -3.60
C ASP A 231 7.26 -13.82 -2.55
N GLU A 232 7.60 -13.49 -1.31
CA GLU A 232 6.64 -13.31 -0.21
C GLU A 232 6.00 -11.90 -0.20
N GLY A 233 6.39 -11.02 -1.13
CA GLY A 233 5.99 -9.62 -1.22
C GLY A 233 7.02 -8.66 -0.61
N ILE A 234 6.55 -7.50 -0.17
CA ILE A 234 7.39 -6.50 0.52
C ILE A 234 7.03 -6.55 1.99
N ARG A 235 8.02 -6.74 2.87
CA ARG A 235 7.79 -6.75 4.31
C ARG A 235 8.91 -6.04 5.03
N GLY A 236 8.59 -5.47 6.18
CA GLY A 236 9.58 -4.88 7.05
C GLY A 236 9.09 -4.74 8.48
N ARG A 237 10.04 -4.42 9.34
CA ARG A 237 9.84 -4.12 10.76
C ARG A 237 10.81 -3.02 11.13
N LEU A 238 10.51 -2.28 12.18
CA LEU A 238 11.53 -1.44 12.80
C LEU A 238 12.69 -2.34 13.26
N PRO A 239 13.94 -2.09 12.80
CA PRO A 239 15.09 -2.93 13.18
C PRO A 239 15.34 -2.94 14.68
N ALA A 240 15.14 -1.79 15.32
CA ALA A 240 15.12 -1.61 16.76
C ALA A 240 13.95 -0.68 17.15
N PRO A 241 13.40 -0.82 18.36
CA PRO A 241 12.38 0.10 18.84
C PRO A 241 12.92 1.53 18.87
N ILE A 242 12.10 2.51 18.47
CA ILE A 242 12.46 3.93 18.63
C ILE A 242 12.20 4.30 20.09
N ARG A 243 13.21 4.87 20.75
CA ARG A 243 13.12 5.32 22.14
C ARG A 243 13.07 6.84 22.21
N THR A 244 12.01 7.37 22.81
CA THR A 244 11.81 8.81 23.02
C THR A 244 11.45 9.05 24.48
N GLY A 245 12.48 9.24 25.32
CA GLY A 245 12.31 9.31 26.77
C GLY A 245 11.72 7.99 27.32
N PRO A 246 10.60 8.02 28.07
CA PRO A 246 9.96 6.81 28.59
C PRO A 246 9.17 6.02 27.54
N ARG A 247 9.05 6.55 26.31
CA ARG A 247 8.27 5.94 25.24
C ARG A 247 9.10 4.94 24.44
N GLU A 248 8.51 3.79 24.18
CA GLU A 248 9.06 2.78 23.27
C GLU A 248 8.10 2.56 22.10
N ILE A 249 8.62 2.66 20.89
CA ILE A 249 7.86 2.54 19.65
C ILE A 249 8.33 1.31 18.87
N ASN A 250 7.38 0.45 18.53
CA ASN A 250 7.56 -0.75 17.73
C ASN A 250 6.66 -0.75 16.50
N GLY A 251 7.00 -1.53 15.49
CA GLY A 251 6.09 -1.77 14.39
C GLY A 251 6.59 -2.66 13.27
N ASP A 252 5.63 -3.15 12.51
CA ASP A 252 5.74 -4.09 11.41
C ASP A 252 4.82 -3.66 10.26
N TRP A 253 5.17 -4.06 9.06
CA TRP A 253 4.39 -3.76 7.88
C TRP A 253 4.63 -4.77 6.75
N SER A 254 3.66 -4.88 5.85
CA SER A 254 3.75 -5.73 4.67
C SER A 254 2.91 -5.18 3.52
N PHE A 255 3.31 -5.50 2.30
CA PHE A 255 2.59 -5.26 1.07
C PHE A 255 2.56 -6.54 0.25
N LYS A 256 1.38 -6.89 -0.25
CA LYS A 256 1.19 -8.03 -1.15
C LYS A 256 0.33 -7.59 -2.32
N SER A 257 0.56 -8.17 -3.49
CA SER A 257 -0.46 -8.12 -4.54
C SER A 257 -1.69 -8.86 -4.02
N PRO A 258 -2.91 -8.34 -4.21
CA PRO A 258 -4.10 -9.14 -4.00
C PRO A 258 -3.93 -10.40 -4.85
N GLN A 259 -3.98 -11.56 -4.21
CA GLN A 259 -3.97 -12.83 -4.92
C GLN A 259 -5.18 -12.83 -5.84
N ARG A 260 -4.97 -13.10 -7.13
CA ARG A 260 -6.04 -13.22 -8.11
C ARG A 260 -6.86 -14.47 -7.86
#